data_AF-V4L4X6-F1
#
_entry.id   AF-V4L4X6-F1
#
_cell.length_a   1.000
_cell.length_b   1.000
_cell.length_c   1.000
_cell.angle_alpha   90.00
_cell.angle_beta   90.00
_cell.angle_gamma   90.00
#
_symmetry.space_group_name_H-M   'P 1'
#
loop_
_entity.id
_entity.type
_entity.pdbx_description
1 polymer ?
#
loop_
_entity_poly.entity_id
_entity_poly.type
_entity_poly.pdbx_seq_one_letter_code
_entity_poly.pdbx_strand_id
1 'polypeptide(L)' 'MNNFSPLRYPGGKSRLLGFVKEFLVLNGLERGIYVEPFAGGGGLALGLLFSGYVSDVFLNDIDPGIYSFWLSIT' A
#
# COMPACT_ATOMS: atom_id res chain seq x y z
N MET A 1 13.03 -5.79 -9.19
CA MET A 1 11.91 -5.03 -8.57
C MET A 1 11.40 -5.89 -7.43
N ASN A 2 11.51 -5.43 -6.18
CA ASN A 2 10.89 -6.14 -5.07
C ASN A 2 9.38 -6.06 -5.22
N ASN A 3 8.73 -7.21 -5.32
CA ASN A 3 7.27 -7.29 -5.37
C ASN A 3 6.78 -7.41 -3.92
N PHE A 4 6.33 -6.30 -3.34
CA PHE A 4 5.90 -6.25 -1.94
C PHE A 4 4.51 -6.87 -1.72
N SER A 5 3.73 -7.04 -2.78
CA SER A 5 2.40 -7.65 -2.71
C SER A 5 2.44 -9.14 -3.07
N PRO A 6 1.69 -9.99 -2.33
CA PRO A 6 1.45 -11.38 -2.72
C PRO A 6 0.49 -11.52 -3.91
N LEU A 7 -0.22 -10.46 -4.31
CA LEU A 7 -1.20 -10.49 -5.41
C LEU A 7 -0.66 -9.84 -6.69
N ARG A 8 -0.84 -10.54 -7.82
CA ARG A 8 -0.83 -9.89 -9.14
C ARG A 8 -2.24 -9.38 -9.44
N TYR A 9 -2.46 -8.08 -9.27
CA TYR A 9 -3.76 -7.45 -9.47
C TYR A 9 -3.73 -6.34 -10.53
N PRO A 10 -4.74 -6.21 -11.41
CA PRO A 10 -4.83 -5.12 -12.38
C PRO A 10 -4.78 -3.74 -11.71
N GLY A 11 -4.18 -2.75 -12.39
CA GLY A 11 -4.07 -1.39 -11.86
C GLY A 11 -3.05 -1.23 -10.73
N GLY A 12 -2.04 -2.09 -10.65
CA GLY A 12 -1.01 -2.05 -9.60
C GLY A 12 -0.32 -0.69 -9.47
N LYS A 13 -0.43 -0.09 -8.29
CA LYS A 13 0.08 1.26 -7.96
C LYS A 13 1.54 1.30 -7.51
N SER A 14 2.24 0.16 -7.48
CA SER A 14 3.62 0.06 -7.00
C SER A 14 4.62 0.96 -7.74
N ARG A 15 4.32 1.35 -8.98
CA ARG A 15 5.15 2.31 -9.75
C ARG A 15 5.11 3.73 -9.17
N LEU A 16 4.09 4.08 -8.38
CA LEU A 16 3.98 5.38 -7.71
C LEU A 16 4.82 5.48 -6.44
N LEU A 17 5.48 4.39 -6.02
CA LEU A 17 6.20 4.34 -4.75
C LEU A 17 7.23 5.47 -4.61
N GLY A 18 8.01 5.75 -5.65
CA GLY A 18 9.00 6.83 -5.62
C GLY A 18 8.36 8.20 -5.41
N PHE A 19 7.34 8.52 -6.22
CA PHE A 19 6.59 9.78 -6.13
C PHE A 19 5.97 9.99 -4.73
N VAL A 20 5.31 8.96 -4.19
CA VAL A 20 4.64 9.08 -2.89
C VAL A 20 5.67 9.20 -1.75
N LYS A 21 6.81 8.51 -1.83
CA LYS A 21 7.90 8.66 -0.85
C LYS A 21 8.40 10.10 -0.79
N GLU A 22 8.68 10.71 -1.94
CA GLU A 22 9.12 12.11 -2.03
C GLU A 22 8.04 13.06 -1.50
N PHE A 23 6.78 12.81 -1.85
CA PHE A 23 5.65 13.58 -1.32
C PHE A 23 5.58 13.54 0.21
N LEU A 24 5.72 12.37 0.83
CA LEU A 24 5.69 12.24 2.29
C LEU A 24 6.81 13.04 2.95
N VAL A 25 8.05 12.90 2.45
CA VAL A 25 9.24 13.58 3.01
C VAL A 25 9.14 15.10 2.87
N LEU A 26 8.73 15.60 1.70
CA LEU A 26 8.62 17.04 1.46
C LEU A 26 7.56 17.72 2.35
N ASN A 27 6.60 16.96 2.86
CA ASN A 27 5.52 17.47 3.70
C ASN A 27 5.69 17.12 5.19
N GLY A 28 6.79 16.45 5.58
CA GLY A 28 7.01 16.01 6.96
C GLY A 28 5.95 15.00 7.44
N LEU A 29 5.45 14.15 6.54
CA LEU A 29 4.40 13.16 6.79
C LEU A 29 4.96 11.74 6.98
N GLU A 30 6.27 11.58 7.08
CA GLU A 30 6.87 10.27 7.33
C GLU A 30 6.35 9.67 8.64
N ARG A 31 6.34 8.34 8.73
CA ARG A 31 5.87 7.59 9.90
C ARG A 31 4.39 7.85 10.25
N GLY A 32 3.62 8.44 9.34
CA GLY A 32 2.18 8.58 9.46
C GLY A 32 1.42 7.31 9.07
N ILE A 33 0.10 7.42 9.06
CA ILE A 33 -0.84 6.37 8.65
C ILE A 33 -1.19 6.55 7.17
N TYR A 34 -1.02 5.50 6.36
CA TYR A 34 -1.44 5.49 4.96
C TYR A 34 -2.75 4.73 4.77
N VAL A 35 -3.74 5.36 4.16
CA VAL A 35 -5.06 4.74 3.93
C VAL A 35 -5.26 4.54 2.44
N GLU A 36 -5.59 3.31 2.03
CA GLU A 36 -5.80 2.95 0.62
C GLU A 36 -7.20 2.34 0.41
N PRO A 37 -8.22 3.15 0.07
CA PRO A 37 -9.61 2.70 -0.07
C PRO A 37 -9.88 1.73 -1.23
N PHE A 38 -8.95 1.69 -2.19
CA PHE A 38 -8.98 0.84 -3.39
C PHE A 38 -7.69 0.01 -3.43
N ALA A 39 -7.51 -0.85 -2.44
CA ALA A 39 -6.26 -1.57 -2.22
C ALA A 39 -5.91 -2.46 -3.42
N GLY A 40 -6.85 -3.27 -3.90
CA GLY A 40 -6.60 -4.33 -4.85
C GLY A 40 -5.43 -5.20 -4.37
N GLY A 41 -4.31 -5.12 -5.08
CA GLY A 41 -3.06 -5.77 -4.68
C GLY A 41 -2.26 -5.07 -3.57
N GLY A 42 -2.60 -3.87 -3.10
CA GLY A 42 -1.93 -3.22 -1.94
C GLY A 42 -0.43 -2.91 -2.13
N GLY A 43 0.09 -3.00 -3.36
CA GLY A 43 1.54 -2.94 -3.60
C GLY A 43 2.20 -1.60 -3.28
N LEU A 44 1.45 -0.50 -3.32
CA LEU A 44 1.92 0.82 -2.89
C LEU A 44 1.96 0.92 -1.37
N ALA A 45 0.84 0.64 -0.69
CA ALA A 45 0.75 0.64 0.77
C ALA A 45 1.84 -0.23 1.42
N LEU A 46 1.97 -1.49 0.98
CA LEU A 46 2.98 -2.42 1.49
C LEU A 46 4.41 -1.95 1.17
N GLY A 47 4.61 -1.37 -0.01
CA GLY A 47 5.90 -0.78 -0.39
C GLY A 47 6.30 0.38 0.54
N LEU A 48 5.35 1.23 0.93
CA LEU A 48 5.58 2.33 1.87
C LEU A 48 5.86 1.81 3.29
N LEU A 49 5.05 0.85 3.75
CA LEU A 49 5.17 0.23 5.08
C LEU A 49 6.51 -0.48 5.26
N PHE A 50 6.84 -1.41 4.35
CA PHE A 50 8.07 -2.19 4.45
C PHE A 50 9.33 -1.39 4.14
N SER A 51 9.20 -0.24 3.47
CA SER A 51 10.30 0.71 3.33
C SER A 51 10.43 1.67 4.53
N GLY A 52 9.53 1.59 5.52
CA GLY A 52 9.58 2.41 6.74
C GLY A 52 9.14 3.86 6.58
N TYR A 53 8.54 4.25 5.45
CA TYR A 53 8.08 5.62 5.20
C TYR A 53 6.76 5.94 5.91
N VAL A 54 5.98 4.92 6.24
CA VAL A 54 4.73 5.01 7.00
C VAL A 54 4.77 3.98 8.13
N SER A 55 4.07 4.24 9.23
CA SER A 55 4.05 3.32 10.39
C SER A 55 2.95 2.28 10.27
N ASP A 56 1.81 2.66 9.68
CA ASP A 56 0.61 1.86 9.63
C ASP A 56 -0.07 2.01 8.27
N VAL A 57 -0.78 0.96 7.86
CA VAL A 57 -1.59 0.95 6.64
C VAL A 57 -3.00 0.47 6.93
N PHE A 58 -3.98 1.15 6.34
CA PHE A 58 -5.37 0.73 6.34
C PHE A 58 -5.77 0.42 4.90
N LEU A 59 -6.06 -0.85 4.64
CA LEU A 59 -6.51 -1.30 3.33
C LEU A 59 -8.02 -1.50 3.34
N ASN A 60 -8.68 -1.02 2.29
CA ASN A 60 -10.07 -1.34 2.00
C ASN A 60 -10.19 -1.67 0.51
N ASP A 61 -11.16 -2.52 0.18
CA ASP A 61 -11.60 -2.74 -1.19
C ASP A 61 -13.09 -3.10 -1.18
N ILE A 62 -13.80 -2.74 -2.25
CA ILE A 62 -15.21 -3.08 -2.40
C ILE A 62 -15.41 -4.55 -2.78
N ASP A 63 -14.42 -5.15 -3.44
CA ASP A 63 -14.45 -6.56 -3.81
C ASP A 63 -14.34 -7.44 -2.55
N PRO A 64 -15.37 -8.23 -2.19
CA PRO A 64 -15.35 -9.06 -0.99
C PRO A 64 -14.27 -10.14 -1.02
N GLY A 65 -13.86 -10.60 -2.21
CA GLY A 65 -12.77 -11.56 -2.38
C GLY A 65 -11.41 -10.94 -2.07
N ILE A 66 -11.18 -9.69 -2.47
CA ILE A 66 -9.97 -8.94 -2.09
C ILE A 66 -9.97 -8.64 -0.59
N TYR A 67 -11.09 -8.17 -0.04
CA TYR A 67 -11.23 -7.96 1.39
C TYR A 67 -10.93 -9.23 2.19
N SER A 68 -11.58 -10.34 1.82
CA SER A 68 -11.42 -11.63 2.51
C SER A 68 -10.00 -12.18 2.38
N PHE A 69 -9.35 -11.98 1.23
CA PHE A 69 -7.95 -12.36 1.04
C PHE A 69 -7.05 -11.63 2.03
N TRP A 70 -7.12 -10.29 2.08
CA TRP A 70 -6.29 -9.51 3.00
C TRP A 70 -6.56 -9.90 4.45
N LEU A 71 -7.83 -9.99 4.84
CA LEU A 71 -8.23 -10.42 6.18
C LEU A 71 -7.67 -11.80 6.57
N SER A 72 -7.47 -12.70 5.61
CA SER A 72 -6.96 -14.05 5.89
C SER A 72 -5.44 -14.14 6.10
N ILE A 73 -4.68 -13.11 5.71
CA ILE A 73 -3.21 -13.13 5.73
C ILE A 73 -2.58 -11.98 6.55
N THR A 74 -3.41 -11.15 7.17
CA THR A 74 -3.00 -10.06 8.07
C THR A 74 -3.55 -10.28 9.46
#